data_AF-A0A963RNH7-F1
#
_entry.id   AF-A0A963RNH7-F1
#
_cell.length_a   1.000
_cell.length_b   1.000
_cell.length_c   1.000
_cell.angle_alpha   90.00
_cell.angle_beta   90.00
_cell.angle_gamma   90.00
#
_symmetry.space_group_name_H-M   'P 1'
#
loop_
_entity.id
_entity.type
_entity.pdbx_description
1 polymer ?
#
loop_
_entity_poly.entity_id
_entity_poly.type
_entity_poly.pdbx_seq_one_letter_code
_entity_poly.pdbx_strand_id
1 'polypeptide(L)'
;MPQLERHHLDEAAQAGLISGAQASALWSFLCEHAPAPVAGHATFSLSNVLHYLGGMLAIGAMSIFMTLGWEQFGGAGVFFIALLYFAIAWKLATRLEAQRQAIPSGIMATFALVLVPLAVWGLQQALGLWAEGLHTAHYREYHSFIDWRWTTLELATLAAGALMLWRWRAPFLLMPIALTLWYMSMDLAMLLIEPDPATQWSEAAWTFRKWFSVCFGAVMLLLTLLAELRRRSSRDYAFWL
;
A
#
# COMPACT_ATOMS: atom_id res chain seq x y z
N MET A 1 -1.98 26.57 14.56
CA MET A 1 -0.91 27.25 15.32
C MET A 1 0.09 27.81 14.33
N PRO A 2 0.69 28.99 14.57
CA PRO A 2 1.69 29.56 13.67
C PRO A 2 2.90 28.63 13.52
N GLN A 3 3.43 28.48 12.30
CA GLN A 3 4.67 27.74 12.06
C GLN A 3 5.85 28.57 12.59
N LEU A 4 6.57 28.03 13.57
CA LEU A 4 7.66 28.74 14.24
C LEU A 4 8.98 28.49 13.50
N GLU A 5 9.37 29.41 12.64
CA GLU A 5 10.69 29.42 11.99
C GLU A 5 11.78 30.11 12.84
N ARG A 6 13.04 29.83 12.52
CA ARG A 6 14.22 30.40 13.22
C ARG A 6 14.18 31.92 13.28
N HIS A 7 13.75 32.57 12.19
CA HIS A 7 13.72 34.03 12.10
C HIS A 7 12.82 34.67 13.16
N HIS A 8 11.72 34.02 13.56
CA HIS A 8 10.83 34.55 14.61
C HIS A 8 11.52 34.61 15.98
N LEU A 9 12.43 33.68 16.28
CA LEU A 9 13.22 33.70 17.52
C LEU A 9 14.31 34.78 17.48
N ASP A 10 14.88 35.01 16.31
CA ASP A 10 15.88 36.07 16.13
C ASP A 10 15.21 37.47 16.20
N GLU A 11 13.99 37.63 15.66
CA GLU A 11 13.18 38.84 15.82
C GLU A 11 12.78 39.07 17.29
N ALA A 12 12.38 38.03 18.02
CA ALA A 12 12.09 38.13 19.45
C ALA A 12 13.34 38.53 20.27
N ALA A 13 14.53 38.09 19.83
CA ALA A 13 15.79 38.51 20.43
C ALA A 13 16.13 39.98 20.12
N GLN A 14 15.88 40.43 18.89
CA GLN A 14 16.05 41.84 18.48
C GLN A 14 15.07 42.77 19.20
N ALA A 15 13.84 42.31 19.45
CA ALA A 15 12.84 43.04 20.23
C ALA A 15 13.15 43.07 21.74
N GLY A 16 14.23 42.42 22.19
CA GLY A 16 14.63 42.37 23.60
C GLY A 16 13.73 41.51 24.48
N LEU A 17 12.83 40.71 23.90
CA LEU A 17 11.94 39.81 24.63
C LEU A 17 12.71 38.60 25.21
N ILE A 18 13.77 38.19 24.51
CA ILE A 18 14.69 37.12 24.91
C ILE A 18 16.13 37.52 24.57
N SER A 19 17.13 36.90 25.21
CA SER A 19 18.53 37.08 24.81
C SER A 19 18.89 36.20 23.60
N GLY A 20 19.90 36.59 22.82
CA GLY A 20 20.37 35.77 21.68
C GLY A 20 20.86 34.37 22.07
N ALA A 21 21.39 34.22 23.30
CA ALA A 21 21.75 32.91 23.86
C ALA A 21 20.50 32.06 24.15
N GLN A 22 19.44 32.66 24.69
CA GLN A 22 18.16 31.98 24.93
C GLN A 22 17.47 31.59 23.61
N ALA A 23 17.48 32.46 22.60
CA ALA A 23 16.95 32.14 21.27
C ALA A 23 17.64 30.91 20.66
N SER A 24 18.96 30.84 20.80
CA SER A 24 19.75 29.72 20.29
C SER A 24 19.51 28.42 21.05
N ALA A 25 19.47 28.47 22.39
CA ALA A 25 19.15 27.30 23.21
C ALA A 25 17.72 26.79 22.97
N LEU A 26 16.75 27.70 22.83
CA LEU A 26 15.36 27.36 22.58
C LEU A 26 15.18 26.73 21.19
N TRP A 27 15.88 27.23 20.17
CA TRP A 27 15.88 26.62 18.84
C TRP A 27 16.45 25.21 18.85
N SER A 28 17.58 24.99 19.54
CA SER A 28 18.16 23.64 19.67
C SER A 28 17.20 22.69 20.37
N PHE A 29 16.56 23.15 21.46
CA PHE A 29 15.52 22.38 22.16
C PHE A 29 14.35 22.04 21.23
N LEU A 30 13.85 23.01 20.46
CA LEU A 30 12.76 22.81 19.50
C LEU A 30 13.16 21.85 18.38
N CYS A 31 14.39 21.90 17.88
CA CYS A 31 14.88 20.96 16.87
C CYS A 31 15.01 19.53 17.42
N GLU A 32 15.43 19.37 18.68
CA GLU A 32 15.52 18.06 19.34
C GLU A 32 14.13 17.47 19.65
N HIS A 33 13.17 18.33 20.02
CA HIS A 33 11.82 17.95 20.41
C HIS A 33 10.79 18.11 19.28
N ALA A 34 11.22 18.56 18.11
CA ALA A 34 10.35 18.66 16.94
C ALA A 34 9.82 17.25 16.65
N PRO A 35 8.49 17.07 16.61
CA PRO A 35 7.93 15.80 16.18
C PRO A 35 8.49 15.50 14.79
N ALA A 36 9.01 14.28 14.61
CA ALA A 36 9.46 13.83 13.30
C ALA A 36 8.38 14.17 12.26
N PRO A 37 8.76 14.73 11.09
CA PRO A 37 7.81 15.26 10.12
C PRO A 37 6.66 14.27 9.93
N VAL A 38 5.48 14.72 10.32
CA VAL A 38 4.27 13.91 10.33
C VAL A 38 3.99 13.53 8.89
N ALA A 39 3.98 12.23 8.59
CA ALA A 39 3.81 11.66 7.25
C ALA A 39 2.49 12.05 6.53
N GLY A 40 1.63 12.87 7.14
CA GLY A 40 0.41 13.45 6.56
C GLY A 40 0.59 14.85 5.97
N HIS A 41 1.62 15.60 6.36
CA HIS A 41 1.89 16.94 5.80
C HIS A 41 2.92 16.85 4.67
N ALA A 42 2.59 16.10 3.62
CA ALA A 42 3.36 16.17 2.37
C ALA A 42 3.11 17.56 1.77
N THR A 43 4.00 18.51 2.05
CA THR A 43 4.02 19.78 1.32
C THR A 43 4.22 19.47 -0.16
N PHE A 44 3.55 20.24 -1.02
CA PHE A 44 3.70 20.12 -2.46
C PHE A 44 5.12 20.58 -2.84
N SER A 45 6.07 19.67 -2.72
CA SER A 45 7.47 19.88 -3.06
C SER A 45 7.82 19.02 -4.26
N LEU A 46 8.65 19.56 -5.16
CA LEU A 46 9.14 18.83 -6.33
C LEU A 46 9.83 17.51 -5.91
N SER A 47 10.49 17.50 -4.75
CA SER A 47 11.11 16.30 -4.19
C SER A 47 10.07 15.22 -3.86
N ASN A 48 8.96 15.57 -3.21
CA ASN A 48 7.89 14.61 -2.92
C ASN A 48 7.26 14.09 -4.22
N VAL A 49 7.03 14.97 -5.21
CA VAL A 49 6.51 14.57 -6.53
C VAL A 49 7.44 13.59 -7.22
N LEU A 50 8.75 13.86 -7.24
CA LEU A 50 9.74 12.96 -7.83
C LEU A 50 9.80 11.61 -7.11
N HIS A 51 9.65 11.58 -5.79
CA HIS A 51 9.59 10.33 -5.03
C HIS A 51 8.34 9.51 -5.35
N TYR A 52 7.16 10.13 -5.39
CA TYR A 52 5.92 9.44 -5.76
C TYR A 52 5.94 9.00 -7.23
N LEU A 53 6.40 9.85 -8.14
CA LEU A 53 6.54 9.53 -9.55
C LEU A 53 7.52 8.37 -9.75
N GLY A 54 8.69 8.40 -9.10
CA GLY A 54 9.66 7.32 -9.14
C GLY A 54 9.09 6.00 -8.59
N GLY A 55 8.35 6.06 -7.48
CA GLY A 55 7.64 4.91 -6.92
C GLY A 55 6.61 4.32 -7.88
N MET A 56 5.75 5.16 -8.48
CA MET A 56 4.77 4.73 -9.47
C MET A 56 5.42 4.18 -10.74
N LEU A 57 6.52 4.78 -11.20
CA LEU A 57 7.25 4.34 -12.38
C LEU A 57 7.93 2.99 -12.14
N ALA A 58 8.46 2.76 -10.92
CA ALA A 58 8.99 1.46 -10.52
C ALA A 58 7.89 0.38 -10.46
N ILE A 59 6.71 0.71 -9.93
CA ILE A 59 5.55 -0.20 -9.90
C ILE A 59 5.09 -0.51 -11.34
N GLY A 60 4.93 0.50 -12.19
CA GLY A 60 4.50 0.33 -13.58
C GLY A 60 5.50 -0.47 -14.42
N ALA A 61 6.79 -0.18 -14.27
CA ALA A 61 7.85 -0.95 -14.91
C ALA A 61 7.78 -2.43 -14.49
N MET A 62 7.60 -2.70 -13.20
CA MET A 62 7.47 -4.08 -12.70
C MET A 62 6.28 -4.81 -13.33
N SER A 63 5.10 -4.19 -13.41
CA SER A 63 3.93 -4.82 -14.04
C SER A 63 4.22 -5.25 -15.49
N ILE A 64 4.92 -4.42 -16.25
CA ILE A 64 5.27 -4.71 -17.66
C ILE A 64 6.39 -5.75 -17.74
N PHE A 65 7.49 -5.55 -17.02
CA PHE A 65 8.66 -6.43 -17.09
C PHE A 65 8.41 -7.80 -16.49
N MET A 66 7.48 -7.95 -15.55
CA MET A 66 7.13 -9.27 -15.02
C MET A 66 6.21 -10.04 -15.97
N THR A 67 5.34 -9.34 -16.70
CA THR A 67 4.53 -9.97 -17.77
C THR A 67 5.44 -10.54 -18.86
N LEU A 68 6.48 -9.79 -19.26
CA LEU A 68 7.47 -10.24 -20.25
C LEU A 68 8.49 -11.24 -19.66
N GLY A 69 8.90 -11.04 -18.41
CA GLY A 69 9.86 -11.89 -17.70
C GLY A 69 9.32 -13.28 -17.41
N TRP A 70 8.01 -13.42 -17.25
CA TRP A 70 7.36 -14.72 -17.12
C TRP A 70 7.66 -15.64 -18.31
N GLU A 71 7.57 -15.13 -19.54
CA GLU A 71 7.81 -15.90 -20.76
C GLU A 71 9.24 -16.46 -20.82
N GLN A 72 10.19 -15.81 -20.15
CA GLN A 72 11.61 -16.17 -20.19
C GLN A 72 12.09 -16.95 -18.96
N PHE A 73 11.55 -16.66 -17.77
CA PHE A 73 12.06 -17.21 -16.50
C PHE A 73 11.12 -18.20 -15.79
N GLY A 74 9.84 -18.27 -16.21
CA GLY A 74 8.81 -19.08 -15.55
C GLY A 74 8.53 -18.65 -14.10
N GLY A 75 7.68 -19.41 -13.41
CA GLY A 75 7.20 -19.03 -12.06
C GLY A 75 8.26 -18.98 -10.98
N ALA A 76 9.19 -19.93 -10.99
CA ALA A 76 10.28 -19.95 -10.03
C ALA A 76 11.20 -18.72 -10.19
N GLY A 77 11.47 -18.31 -11.43
CA GLY A 77 12.28 -17.12 -11.69
C GLY A 77 11.62 -15.84 -11.19
N VAL A 78 10.32 -15.66 -11.48
CA VAL A 78 9.54 -14.52 -10.98
C VAL A 78 9.52 -14.50 -9.45
N PHE A 79 9.35 -15.65 -8.80
CA PHE A 79 9.37 -15.76 -7.33
C PHE A 79 10.70 -15.27 -6.73
N PHE A 80 11.83 -15.75 -7.22
CA PHE A 80 13.13 -15.37 -6.67
C PHE A 80 13.48 -13.90 -6.96
N ILE A 81 13.10 -13.38 -8.13
CA ILE A 81 13.28 -11.96 -8.44
C ILE A 81 12.43 -11.10 -7.51
N ALA A 82 11.16 -11.46 -7.30
CA ALA A 82 10.28 -10.75 -6.38
C ALA A 82 10.82 -10.76 -4.94
N LEU A 83 11.33 -11.91 -4.48
CA LEU A 83 11.93 -12.04 -3.15
C LEU A 83 13.20 -11.19 -2.99
N LEU A 84 14.04 -11.14 -4.02
CA LEU A 84 15.25 -10.31 -4.03
C LEU A 84 14.88 -8.82 -3.93
N TYR A 85 13.97 -8.35 -4.77
CA TYR A 85 13.50 -6.95 -4.71
C TYR A 85 12.82 -6.64 -3.38
N PHE A 86 12.04 -7.57 -2.84
CA PHE A 86 11.40 -7.42 -1.53
C PHE A 86 12.44 -7.22 -0.44
N ALA A 87 13.49 -8.06 -0.41
CA ALA A 87 14.56 -7.95 0.57
C ALA A 87 15.32 -6.62 0.46
N ILE A 88 15.60 -6.15 -0.77
CA ILE A 88 16.25 -4.86 -1.02
C ILE A 88 15.35 -3.72 -0.52
N ALA A 89 14.08 -3.71 -0.92
CA ALA A 89 13.12 -2.69 -0.54
C ALA A 89 12.90 -2.64 0.99
N TRP A 90 12.80 -3.80 1.64
CA TRP A 90 12.72 -3.92 3.09
C TRP A 90 13.95 -3.33 3.79
N LYS A 91 15.14 -3.65 3.30
CA LYS A 91 16.40 -3.12 3.84
C LYS A 91 16.54 -1.61 3.62
N LEU A 92 16.07 -1.08 2.50
CA LEU A 92 16.03 0.36 2.27
C LEU A 92 15.00 1.03 3.17
N ALA A 93 13.79 0.49 3.28
CA ALA A 93 12.73 1.01 4.14
C ALA A 93 13.19 1.14 5.60
N THR A 94 13.84 0.10 6.14
CA THR A 94 14.41 0.12 7.50
C THR A 94 15.56 1.11 7.66
N ARG A 95 16.45 1.25 6.67
CA ARG A 95 17.55 2.22 6.71
C ARG A 95 17.04 3.67 6.67
N LEU A 96 16.08 3.96 5.79
CA LEU A 96 15.46 5.27 5.65
C LEU A 96 14.65 5.65 6.89
N GLU A 97 13.99 4.66 7.51
CA GLU A 97 13.33 4.83 8.81
C GLU A 97 14.33 5.22 9.91
N ALA A 98 15.46 4.52 10.00
CA ALA A 98 16.53 4.83 10.96
C ALA A 98 17.11 6.24 10.75
N GLN A 99 17.09 6.74 9.51
CA GLN A 99 17.51 8.10 9.14
C GLN A 99 16.40 9.16 9.34
N ARG A 100 15.27 8.81 9.95
CA ARG A 100 14.09 9.69 10.15
C ARG A 100 13.46 10.20 8.84
N GLN A 101 13.68 9.51 7.71
CA GLN A 101 13.08 9.85 6.42
C GLN A 101 11.75 9.09 6.22
N ALA A 102 10.69 9.60 6.85
CA ALA A 102 9.39 8.94 6.90
C ALA A 102 8.75 8.72 5.50
N ILE A 103 8.84 9.71 4.59
CA ILE A 103 8.23 9.63 3.26
C ILE A 103 8.94 8.57 2.38
N PRO A 104 10.28 8.62 2.16
CA PRO A 104 10.98 7.60 1.39
C PRO A 104 10.86 6.18 1.98
N SER A 105 10.88 6.06 3.31
CA SER A 105 10.68 4.78 4.00
C SER A 105 9.30 4.19 3.70
N GLY A 106 8.25 5.02 3.76
CA GLY A 106 6.88 4.62 3.42
C GLY A 106 6.73 4.16 1.97
N ILE A 107 7.41 4.82 1.03
CA ILE A 107 7.39 4.43 -0.39
C ILE A 107 8.09 3.08 -0.59
N MET A 108 9.25 2.84 0.04
CA MET A 108 9.94 1.55 -0.05
C MET A 108 9.16 0.42 0.62
N ALA A 109 8.51 0.69 1.76
CA ALA A 109 7.60 -0.27 2.38
C ALA A 109 6.42 -0.60 1.45
N THR A 110 5.85 0.41 0.77
CA THR A 110 4.75 0.21 -0.18
C THR A 110 5.19 -0.57 -1.40
N PHE A 111 6.38 -0.30 -1.92
CA PHE A 111 6.99 -1.07 -3.01
C PHE A 111 7.22 -2.53 -2.63
N ALA A 112 7.70 -2.79 -1.41
CA ALA A 112 7.82 -4.15 -0.88
C ALA A 112 6.44 -4.84 -0.76
N LEU A 113 5.39 -4.12 -0.38
CA LEU A 113 4.04 -4.69 -0.30
C LEU A 113 3.50 -5.11 -1.67
N VAL A 114 3.70 -4.30 -2.71
CA VAL A 114 3.23 -4.59 -4.08
C VAL A 114 3.96 -5.82 -4.69
N LEU A 115 5.13 -6.19 -4.16
CA LEU A 115 5.86 -7.41 -4.55
C LEU A 115 5.29 -8.70 -3.97
N VAL A 116 4.50 -8.62 -2.89
CA VAL A 116 3.92 -9.80 -2.21
C VAL A 116 3.03 -10.64 -3.14
N PRO A 117 2.01 -10.08 -3.83
CA PRO A 117 1.17 -10.88 -4.71
C PRO A 117 1.99 -11.52 -5.84
N LEU A 118 3.00 -10.81 -6.37
CA LEU A 118 3.88 -11.34 -7.40
C LEU A 118 4.71 -12.53 -6.90
N ALA A 119 5.26 -12.45 -5.69
CA ALA A 119 5.98 -13.56 -5.08
C ALA A 119 5.06 -14.77 -4.85
N VAL A 120 3.87 -14.56 -4.29
CA VAL A 120 2.92 -15.66 -4.07
C VAL A 120 2.50 -16.29 -5.38
N TRP A 121 2.24 -15.49 -6.41
CA TRP A 121 1.91 -15.99 -7.74
C TRP A 121 3.05 -16.80 -8.35
N GLY A 122 4.28 -16.28 -8.32
CA GLY A 122 5.46 -17.01 -8.79
C GLY A 122 5.67 -18.34 -8.06
N LEU A 123 5.41 -18.37 -6.75
CA LEU A 123 5.47 -19.58 -5.94
C LEU A 123 4.39 -20.59 -6.36
N GLN A 124 3.13 -20.15 -6.51
CA GLN A 124 2.05 -21.02 -6.96
C GLN A 124 2.36 -21.63 -8.32
N GLN A 125 2.90 -20.83 -9.23
CA GLN A 125 3.33 -21.25 -10.56
C GLN A 125 4.48 -22.27 -10.49
N ALA A 126 5.48 -22.02 -9.65
CA ALA A 126 6.60 -22.94 -9.44
C ALA A 126 6.15 -24.29 -8.84
N LEU A 127 5.12 -24.27 -7.99
CA LEU A 127 4.50 -25.47 -7.42
C LEU A 127 3.60 -26.21 -8.42
N GLY A 128 3.48 -25.73 -9.65
CA GLY A 128 2.62 -26.32 -10.68
C GLY A 128 1.13 -26.19 -10.36
N LEU A 129 0.75 -25.33 -9.40
CA LEU A 129 -0.65 -25.17 -9.01
C LEU A 129 -1.51 -24.66 -10.18
N TRP A 130 -0.91 -23.98 -11.15
CA TRP A 130 -1.56 -23.49 -12.37
C TRP A 130 -1.36 -24.40 -13.60
N ALA A 131 -0.62 -25.50 -13.47
CA ALA A 131 -0.25 -26.37 -14.59
C ALA A 131 -1.35 -27.37 -14.99
N GLU A 132 -2.47 -27.44 -14.27
CA GLU A 132 -3.59 -28.32 -14.60
C GLU A 132 -4.54 -27.69 -15.62
N GLY A 133 -4.05 -27.57 -16.85
CA GLY A 133 -4.89 -27.54 -18.04
C GLY A 133 -5.26 -28.97 -18.43
N LEU A 134 -6.12 -29.65 -17.67
CA LEU A 134 -6.80 -30.88 -18.13
C LEU A 134 -8.11 -30.58 -18.86
N HIS A 135 -8.43 -29.30 -19.09
CA HIS A 135 -9.58 -28.85 -19.88
C HIS A 135 -9.14 -27.89 -21.01
N THR A 136 -8.27 -28.40 -21.88
CA THR A 136 -8.02 -27.90 -23.23
C THR A 136 -9.20 -28.23 -24.14
N ALA A 137 -10.34 -27.57 -23.93
CA ALA A 137 -11.35 -27.43 -24.97
C ALA A 137 -12.20 -26.20 -24.65
N HIS A 138 -12.05 -25.16 -25.47
CA HIS A 138 -12.82 -23.91 -25.46
C HIS A 138 -12.34 -22.78 -24.54
N TYR A 139 -11.60 -21.87 -25.17
CA TYR A 139 -11.23 -20.50 -24.75
C TYR A 139 -12.42 -19.61 -24.32
N ARG A 140 -13.66 -20.13 -24.31
CA ARG A 140 -14.90 -19.39 -24.00
C ARG A 140 -15.44 -19.63 -22.58
N GLU A 141 -14.84 -20.52 -21.79
CA GLU A 141 -15.29 -20.85 -20.42
C GLU A 141 -14.28 -20.46 -19.34
N TYR A 142 -13.25 -19.69 -19.69
CA TYR A 142 -12.19 -19.27 -18.76
C TYR A 142 -12.64 -18.20 -17.73
N HIS A 143 -13.83 -17.63 -17.89
CA HIS A 143 -14.39 -16.61 -16.97
C HIS A 143 -15.34 -17.16 -15.91
N SER A 144 -15.51 -18.49 -15.83
CA SER A 144 -16.59 -19.12 -15.05
C SER A 144 -16.14 -19.84 -13.78
N PHE A 145 -14.85 -20.11 -13.63
CA PHE A 145 -14.33 -20.83 -12.46
C PHE A 145 -13.55 -19.90 -11.56
N ILE A 146 -14.10 -19.69 -10.37
CA ILE A 146 -13.47 -18.99 -9.25
C ILE A 146 -12.18 -19.74 -8.90
N ASP A 147 -11.05 -19.22 -9.38
CA ASP A 147 -9.75 -19.75 -9.01
C ASP A 147 -9.42 -19.23 -7.61
N TRP A 148 -9.63 -20.06 -6.58
CA TRP A 148 -9.22 -19.84 -5.18
C TRP A 148 -7.78 -19.30 -5.05
N ARG A 149 -6.96 -19.56 -6.07
CA ARG A 149 -5.61 -19.05 -6.27
C ARG A 149 -5.56 -17.52 -6.24
N TRP A 150 -6.50 -16.80 -6.85
CA TRP A 150 -6.59 -15.33 -6.80
C TRP A 150 -6.87 -14.83 -5.39
N THR A 151 -7.84 -15.41 -4.70
CA THR A 151 -8.15 -15.07 -3.31
C THR A 151 -6.95 -15.29 -2.38
N THR A 152 -6.11 -16.30 -2.62
CA THR A 152 -4.89 -16.48 -1.81
C THR A 152 -3.83 -15.40 -2.07
N LEU A 153 -3.75 -14.81 -3.27
CA LEU A 153 -2.88 -13.65 -3.56
C LEU A 153 -3.34 -12.43 -2.76
N GLU A 154 -4.64 -12.18 -2.77
CA GLU A 154 -5.25 -11.06 -2.04
C GLU A 154 -5.05 -11.22 -0.54
N LEU A 155 -5.38 -12.39 0.02
CA LEU A 155 -5.21 -12.66 1.45
C LEU A 155 -3.76 -12.54 1.91
N ALA A 156 -2.81 -13.05 1.12
CA ALA A 156 -1.39 -12.90 1.43
C ALA A 156 -0.95 -11.43 1.40
N THR A 157 -1.44 -10.66 0.43
CA THR A 157 -1.16 -9.23 0.31
C THR A 157 -1.77 -8.44 1.47
N LEU A 158 -3.00 -8.74 1.87
CA LEU A 158 -3.66 -8.10 3.01
C LEU A 158 -2.97 -8.45 4.33
N ALA A 159 -2.58 -9.71 4.53
CA ALA A 159 -1.86 -10.14 5.71
C ALA A 159 -0.49 -9.44 5.82
N ALA A 160 0.26 -9.39 4.72
CA ALA A 160 1.51 -8.65 4.65
C ALA A 160 1.30 -7.15 4.87
N GLY A 161 0.28 -6.57 4.23
CA GLY A 161 -0.08 -5.15 4.37
C GLY A 161 -0.42 -4.79 5.80
N ALA A 162 -1.20 -5.62 6.50
CA ALA A 162 -1.51 -5.42 7.91
C ALA A 162 -0.26 -5.49 8.81
N LEU A 163 0.64 -6.45 8.57
CA LEU A 163 1.90 -6.59 9.30
C LEU A 163 2.82 -5.38 9.06
N MET A 164 2.96 -4.95 7.81
CA MET A 164 3.80 -3.82 7.43
C MET A 164 3.22 -2.49 7.93
N LEU A 165 1.90 -2.33 7.90
CA LEU A 165 1.23 -1.16 8.49
C LEU A 165 1.40 -1.13 10.02
N TRP A 166 1.40 -2.29 10.68
CA TRP A 166 1.72 -2.36 12.12
C TRP A 166 3.17 -1.97 12.41
N ARG A 167 4.12 -2.38 11.56
CA ARG A 167 5.56 -2.13 11.72
C ARG A 167 6.00 -0.70 11.38
N TRP A 168 5.59 -0.16 10.23
CA TRP A 168 6.03 1.17 9.75
C TRP A 168 4.99 2.26 9.93
N ARG A 169 3.71 1.90 10.08
CA ARG A 169 2.62 2.86 10.29
C ARG A 169 2.58 3.97 9.23
N ALA A 170 3.05 3.67 8.02
CA ALA A 170 3.14 4.62 6.90
C ALA A 170 1.77 4.73 6.20
N PRO A 171 1.18 5.94 6.07
CA PRO A 171 -0.12 6.12 5.43
C PRO A 171 -0.16 5.62 3.98
N PHE A 172 0.94 5.74 3.24
CA PHE A 172 1.01 5.34 1.83
C PHE A 172 0.80 3.82 1.60
N LEU A 173 1.06 2.98 2.61
CA LEU A 173 0.76 1.54 2.57
C LEU A 173 -0.73 1.26 2.42
N LEU A 174 -1.60 2.21 2.81
CA LEU A 174 -3.04 2.04 2.71
C LEU A 174 -3.53 2.01 1.27
N MET A 175 -2.83 2.68 0.34
CA MET A 175 -3.23 2.73 -1.06
C MET A 175 -3.31 1.33 -1.71
N PRO A 176 -2.25 0.50 -1.70
CA PRO A 176 -2.36 -0.86 -2.24
C PRO A 176 -3.28 -1.75 -1.40
N ILE A 177 -3.39 -1.55 -0.09
CA ILE A 177 -4.32 -2.33 0.77
C ILE A 177 -5.77 -2.04 0.36
N ALA A 178 -6.13 -0.77 0.15
CA ALA A 178 -7.46 -0.36 -0.29
C ALA A 178 -7.78 -0.94 -1.67
N LEU A 179 -6.80 -0.90 -2.59
CA LEU A 179 -6.95 -1.51 -3.91
C LEU A 179 -7.18 -3.03 -3.82
N THR A 180 -6.40 -3.74 -3.00
CA THR A 180 -6.59 -5.19 -2.78
C THR A 180 -7.92 -5.51 -2.13
N LEU A 181 -8.37 -4.71 -1.15
CA LEU A 181 -9.69 -4.90 -0.53
C LEU A 181 -10.83 -4.68 -1.53
N TRP A 182 -10.69 -3.73 -2.44
CA TRP A 182 -11.66 -3.51 -3.50
C TRP A 182 -11.74 -4.71 -4.46
N TYR A 183 -10.60 -5.23 -4.92
CA TYR A 183 -10.57 -6.45 -5.73
C TYR A 183 -11.17 -7.65 -4.98
N MET A 184 -10.82 -7.82 -3.71
CA MET A 184 -11.35 -8.90 -2.87
C MET A 184 -12.87 -8.82 -2.73
N SER A 185 -13.46 -7.62 -2.77
CA SER A 185 -14.92 -7.48 -2.77
C SER A 185 -15.58 -8.11 -3.99
N MET A 186 -14.92 -8.08 -5.15
CA MET A 186 -15.43 -8.71 -6.37
C MET A 186 -15.27 -10.22 -6.31
N ASP A 187 -14.09 -10.68 -5.90
CA ASP A 187 -13.78 -12.11 -5.78
C ASP A 187 -14.68 -12.78 -4.74
N LEU A 188 -14.94 -12.14 -3.59
CA LEU A 188 -15.84 -12.67 -2.57
C LEU A 188 -17.30 -12.68 -3.03
N ALA A 189 -17.74 -11.69 -3.79
CA ALA A 189 -19.09 -11.67 -4.35
C ALA A 189 -19.32 -12.82 -5.35
N MET A 190 -18.27 -13.18 -6.11
CA MET A 190 -18.30 -14.34 -6.99
C MET A 190 -18.23 -15.66 -6.20
N LEU A 191 -17.45 -15.74 -5.13
CA LEU A 191 -17.43 -16.92 -4.23
C LEU A 191 -18.80 -17.20 -3.58
N LEU A 192 -19.54 -16.15 -3.23
CA LEU A 192 -20.84 -16.26 -2.55
C LEU A 192 -21.99 -16.63 -3.50
N ILE A 193 -21.90 -16.26 -4.78
CA ILE A 193 -22.84 -16.64 -5.83
C ILE A 193 -22.05 -17.31 -6.93
N GLU A 194 -22.03 -18.64 -6.90
CA GLU A 194 -21.38 -19.48 -7.90
C GLU A 194 -21.84 -19.04 -9.30
N PRO A 195 -20.93 -18.84 -10.28
CA PRO A 195 -21.28 -18.27 -11.57
C PRO A 195 -22.00 -19.33 -12.40
N ASP A 196 -23.31 -19.40 -12.31
CA ASP A 196 -24.08 -20.14 -13.31
C ASP A 196 -24.06 -19.34 -14.62
N PRO A 197 -23.48 -19.87 -15.72
CA PRO A 197 -23.37 -19.18 -16.99
C PRO A 197 -24.72 -18.72 -17.56
N ALA A 198 -25.84 -19.30 -17.12
CA ALA A 198 -27.20 -18.87 -17.48
C ALA A 198 -27.70 -17.67 -16.65
N THR A 199 -27.21 -17.48 -15.42
CA THR A 199 -27.68 -16.42 -14.50
C THR A 199 -26.62 -15.37 -14.17
N GLN A 200 -25.40 -15.49 -14.71
CA GLN A 200 -24.28 -14.56 -14.50
C GLN A 200 -24.62 -13.08 -14.87
N TRP A 201 -25.57 -12.88 -15.79
CA TRP A 201 -26.10 -11.57 -16.22
C TRP A 201 -27.53 -11.32 -15.75
N SER A 202 -28.06 -12.13 -14.83
CA SER A 202 -29.40 -11.93 -14.28
C SER A 202 -29.47 -10.65 -13.44
N GLU A 203 -30.61 -9.97 -13.47
CA GLU A 203 -30.88 -8.79 -12.64
C GLU A 203 -30.65 -9.06 -11.15
N ALA A 204 -30.91 -10.30 -10.70
CA ALA A 204 -30.68 -10.73 -9.32
C ALA A 204 -29.18 -10.77 -8.97
N ALA A 205 -28.34 -11.38 -9.81
CA ALA A 205 -26.90 -11.43 -9.62
C ALA A 205 -26.27 -10.02 -9.67
N TRP A 206 -26.73 -9.17 -10.60
CA TRP A 206 -26.31 -7.77 -10.68
C TRP A 206 -26.68 -6.97 -9.42
N THR A 207 -27.92 -7.14 -8.94
CA THR A 207 -28.41 -6.46 -7.73
C THR A 207 -27.62 -6.91 -6.50
N PHE A 208 -27.33 -8.20 -6.37
CA PHE A 208 -26.49 -8.71 -5.28
C PHE A 208 -25.08 -8.12 -5.32
N ARG A 209 -24.36 -8.22 -6.46
CA ARG A 209 -22.99 -7.70 -6.60
C ARG A 209 -22.90 -6.20 -6.28
N LYS A 210 -23.90 -5.43 -6.73
CA LYS A 210 -24.02 -4.00 -6.44
C LYS A 210 -24.14 -3.74 -4.93
N TRP A 211 -25.09 -4.38 -4.27
CA TRP A 211 -25.29 -4.18 -2.82
C TRP A 211 -24.13 -4.75 -1.99
N PHE A 212 -23.54 -5.84 -2.43
CA PHE A 212 -22.36 -6.42 -1.79
C PHE A 212 -21.19 -5.44 -1.81
N SER A 213 -20.88 -4.85 -2.96
CA SER A 213 -19.82 -3.84 -3.08
C SER A 213 -20.10 -2.59 -2.24
N VAL A 214 -21.36 -2.12 -2.20
CA VAL A 214 -21.78 -0.99 -1.35
C VAL A 214 -21.59 -1.32 0.14
N CYS A 215 -22.05 -2.49 0.59
CA CYS A 215 -21.90 -2.94 1.97
C CYS A 215 -20.42 -3.13 2.34
N PHE A 216 -19.62 -3.71 1.46
CA PHE A 216 -18.20 -3.91 1.67
C PHE A 216 -17.45 -2.58 1.78
N GLY A 217 -17.75 -1.62 0.90
CA GLY A 217 -17.24 -0.25 0.99
C GLY A 217 -17.67 0.45 2.29
N ALA A 218 -18.91 0.27 2.73
CA ALA A 218 -19.38 0.81 4.01
C ALA A 218 -18.65 0.19 5.21
N VAL A 219 -18.36 -1.11 5.18
CA VAL A 219 -17.55 -1.79 6.21
C VAL A 219 -16.11 -1.24 6.20
N MET A 220 -15.52 -1.03 5.03
CA MET A 220 -14.20 -0.38 4.92
C MET A 220 -14.21 1.00 5.58
N LEU A 221 -15.16 1.86 5.23
CA LEU A 221 -15.31 3.20 5.83
C LEU A 221 -15.55 3.15 7.34
N LEU A 222 -16.32 2.17 7.83
CA LEU A 222 -16.52 1.99 9.26
C LEU A 222 -15.23 1.56 9.96
N LEU A 223 -14.47 0.62 9.37
CA LEU A 223 -13.19 0.17 9.93
C LEU A 223 -12.15 1.29 9.97
N THR A 224 -12.10 2.13 8.95
CA THR A 224 -11.20 3.30 8.93
C THR A 224 -11.60 4.30 10.01
N LEU A 225 -12.90 4.62 10.10
CA LEU A 225 -13.42 5.54 11.11
C LEU A 225 -13.21 4.99 12.53
N LEU A 226 -13.39 3.70 12.77
CA LEU A 226 -13.08 3.05 14.04
C LEU A 226 -11.58 3.05 14.35
N ALA A 227 -10.72 2.85 13.35
CA ALA A 227 -9.27 2.91 13.51
C ALA A 227 -8.80 4.33 13.85
N GLU A 228 -9.40 5.35 13.22
CA GLU A 228 -9.15 6.77 13.47
C GLU A 228 -9.65 7.17 14.86
N LEU A 229 -10.88 6.81 15.24
CA LEU A 229 -11.42 7.10 16.58
C LEU A 229 -10.63 6.44 17.71
N ARG A 230 -10.10 5.23 17.49
CA ARG A 230 -9.24 4.54 18.47
C ARG A 230 -7.85 5.16 18.57
N ARG A 231 -7.35 5.78 17.50
CA ARG A 231 -6.04 6.40 17.45
C ARG A 231 -6.20 7.91 17.53
N ARG A 232 -6.15 8.49 18.74
CA ARG A 232 -5.93 9.93 18.97
C ARG A 232 -4.53 10.39 18.48
N SER A 233 -4.10 9.98 17.30
CA SER A 233 -2.77 10.23 16.75
C SER A 233 -2.90 10.98 15.44
N SER A 234 -2.18 12.09 15.35
CA SER A 234 -2.16 13.07 14.25
C SER A 234 -1.61 12.55 12.91
N ARG A 235 -1.77 11.27 12.58
CA ARG A 235 -1.28 10.71 11.31
C ARG A 235 -2.49 10.48 10.41
N ASP A 236 -2.58 11.27 9.33
CA ASP A 236 -3.67 11.22 8.36
C ASP A 236 -3.68 9.90 7.58
N TYR A 237 -4.25 8.86 8.17
CA TYR A 237 -4.54 7.59 7.51
C TYR A 237 -5.74 7.74 6.56
N ALA A 238 -6.65 8.68 6.84
CA ALA A 238 -7.88 8.89 6.09
C ALA A 238 -7.69 9.46 4.66
N PHE A 239 -6.54 10.04 4.33
CA PHE A 239 -6.33 10.62 2.98
C PHE A 239 -6.22 9.56 1.86
N TRP A 240 -5.83 8.33 2.19
CA TRP A 240 -5.46 7.30 1.19
C TRP A 240 -6.45 6.13 1.07
N LEU A 241 -7.55 6.16 1.81
CA LEU A 241 -8.63 5.17 1.79
C LEU A 241 -9.89 5.80 1.22
#